data_AF-A0A925MF29-F1
#
_entry.id   AF-A0A925MF29-F1
#
_cell.length_a   1.000
_cell.length_b   1.000
_cell.length_c   1.000
_cell.angle_alpha   90.00
_cell.angle_beta   90.00
_cell.angle_gamma   90.00
#
_symmetry.space_group_name_H-M   'P 1'
#
loop_
_entity.id
_entity.type
_entity.pdbx_description
1 polymer ?
#
loop_
_entity_poly.entity_id
_entity_poly.type
_entity_poly.pdbx_seq_one_letter_code
_entity_poly.pdbx_strand_id
1 'polypeptide(L)'
;MKVLWSWLLELCDLDRQPTVEEGARALTRGGLEIEGITDLGAGFSGVVVAEVVGKEPHPQAEKLTLVDVITERGGAATRVVCGATNVPAPGRKVLWAQIGATLPQAGGGTITLGAKPVKGIVSPGMLCAEDELGLGEDHANIIVLDEEDRTPLGATAQRALGLDDWMLEVNAPANRGDVLGHLGVARELIAILRGRLVLPNLDLTEVMADGPAPALELALASA
;
A
#
# COMPACT_ATOMS: atom_id res chain seq x y z
N MET A 1 -17.79 -9.66 -3.70
CA MET A 1 -16.53 -10.15 -3.07
C MET A 1 -15.39 -9.22 -3.50
N LYS A 2 -14.36 -9.00 -2.68
CA LYS A 2 -13.19 -8.18 -3.07
C LYS A 2 -11.91 -9.01 -3.11
N VAL A 3 -11.10 -8.82 -4.15
CA VAL A 3 -9.79 -9.48 -4.33
C VAL A 3 -8.75 -8.48 -4.82
N LEU A 4 -7.50 -8.75 -4.48
CA LEU A 4 -6.35 -7.93 -4.87
C LEU A 4 -5.74 -8.45 -6.18
N TRP A 5 -5.47 -7.54 -7.11
CA TRP A 5 -4.97 -7.89 -8.44
C TRP A 5 -3.58 -8.51 -8.38
N SER A 6 -2.66 -7.92 -7.61
CA SER A 6 -1.31 -8.47 -7.41
C SER A 6 -1.36 -9.92 -6.92
N TRP A 7 -2.21 -10.20 -5.93
CA TRP A 7 -2.33 -11.53 -5.33
C TRP A 7 -2.97 -12.54 -6.29
N LEU A 8 -3.90 -12.11 -7.16
CA LEU A 8 -4.36 -12.97 -8.25
C LEU A 8 -3.21 -13.35 -9.18
N LEU A 9 -2.37 -12.39 -9.56
CA LEU A 9 -1.24 -12.63 -10.46
C LEU A 9 -0.17 -13.54 -9.84
N GLU A 10 0.04 -13.51 -8.53
CA GLU A 10 0.94 -14.46 -7.84
C GLU A 10 0.49 -15.92 -8.02
N LEU A 11 -0.81 -16.15 -8.20
CA LEU A 11 -1.39 -17.47 -8.44
C LEU A 11 -1.43 -17.84 -9.94
N CYS A 12 -1.00 -16.95 -10.84
CA CYS A 12 -1.12 -17.10 -12.28
C CYS A 12 0.24 -17.11 -12.98
N ASP A 13 0.60 -18.25 -13.58
CA ASP A 13 1.71 -18.33 -14.53
C ASP A 13 1.18 -18.06 -15.94
N LEU A 14 1.53 -16.88 -16.49
CA LEU A 14 1.03 -16.34 -17.75
C LEU A 14 2.21 -15.88 -18.62
N ASP A 15 2.16 -16.19 -19.92
CA ASP A 15 3.18 -15.74 -20.90
C ASP A 15 3.27 -14.20 -20.96
N ARG A 16 2.13 -13.53 -20.77
CA ARG A 16 2.02 -12.07 -20.66
C ARG A 16 1.07 -11.72 -19.53
N GLN A 17 1.56 -10.92 -18.57
CA GLN A 17 0.69 -10.35 -17.55
C GLN A 17 -0.25 -9.31 -18.18
N PRO A 18 -1.58 -9.47 -18.05
CA PRO A 18 -2.54 -8.47 -18.52
C PRO A 18 -2.54 -7.25 -17.60
N THR A 19 -3.04 -6.11 -18.08
CA THR A 19 -3.41 -5.02 -17.17
C THR A 19 -4.64 -5.41 -16.34
N VAL A 20 -4.92 -4.70 -15.24
CA VAL A 20 -6.11 -4.95 -14.43
C VAL A 20 -7.40 -4.81 -15.25
N GLU A 21 -7.46 -3.86 -16.17
CA GLU A 21 -8.62 -3.65 -17.05
C GLU A 21 -8.78 -4.76 -18.06
N GLU A 22 -7.67 -5.25 -18.63
CA GLU A 22 -7.67 -6.39 -19.54
C GLU A 22 -8.15 -7.65 -18.82
N GLY A 23 -7.64 -7.89 -17.61
CA GLY A 23 -8.02 -9.02 -16.75
C GLY A 23 -9.49 -8.96 -16.32
N ALA A 24 -9.94 -7.81 -15.81
CA ALA A 24 -11.33 -7.60 -15.43
C ALA A 24 -12.29 -7.79 -16.61
N ARG A 25 -11.96 -7.24 -17.79
CA ARG A 25 -12.74 -7.47 -19.01
C ARG A 25 -12.75 -8.94 -19.43
N ALA A 26 -11.64 -9.66 -19.24
CA ALA A 26 -11.57 -11.09 -19.54
C ALA A 26 -12.49 -11.89 -18.62
N LEU A 27 -12.43 -11.65 -17.30
CA LEU A 27 -13.29 -12.28 -16.30
C LEU A 27 -14.77 -12.02 -16.57
N THR A 28 -15.16 -10.76 -16.84
CA THR A 28 -16.55 -10.41 -17.16
C THR A 28 -17.03 -11.13 -18.42
N ARG A 29 -16.20 -11.23 -19.48
CA ARG A 29 -16.53 -12.02 -20.68
C ARG A 29 -16.64 -13.52 -20.41
N GLY A 30 -15.90 -14.03 -19.42
CA GLY A 30 -15.98 -15.41 -18.94
C GLY A 30 -17.21 -15.71 -18.09
N GLY A 31 -18.04 -14.70 -17.78
CA GLY A 31 -19.23 -14.86 -16.96
C GLY A 31 -19.00 -14.60 -15.47
N LEU A 32 -17.83 -14.08 -15.09
CA LEU A 32 -17.56 -13.58 -13.74
C LEU A 32 -17.52 -12.04 -13.76
N GLU A 33 -18.64 -11.42 -13.41
CA GLU A 33 -18.80 -9.97 -13.50
C GLU A 33 -17.92 -9.22 -12.49
N ILE A 34 -17.16 -8.25 -12.99
CA ILE A 34 -16.41 -7.28 -12.19
C ILE A 34 -17.20 -5.98 -12.13
N GLU A 35 -17.75 -5.66 -10.96
CA GLU A 35 -18.58 -4.47 -10.72
C GLU A 35 -17.74 -3.21 -10.51
N GLY A 36 -16.51 -3.37 -9.99
CA GLY A 36 -15.66 -2.26 -9.61
C GLY A 36 -14.18 -2.60 -9.72
N ILE A 37 -13.40 -1.58 -10.08
CA ILE A 37 -11.95 -1.60 -10.05
C ILE A 37 -11.51 -0.36 -9.28
N THR A 38 -10.76 -0.54 -8.20
CA THR A 38 -10.27 0.55 -7.36
C THR A 38 -8.75 0.55 -7.34
N ASP A 39 -8.15 1.66 -7.75
CA ASP A 39 -6.71 1.93 -7.55
C ASP A 39 -6.50 2.27 -6.07
N LEU A 40 -5.77 1.43 -5.33
CA LEU A 40 -5.50 1.67 -3.92
C LEU A 40 -4.50 2.81 -3.70
N GLY A 41 -3.70 3.13 -4.72
CA GLY A 41 -2.63 4.12 -4.67
C GLY A 41 -3.02 5.51 -5.17
N ALA A 42 -4.22 5.67 -5.76
CA ALA A 42 -4.65 6.91 -6.41
C ALA A 42 -4.94 8.09 -5.46
N GLY A 43 -4.97 7.86 -4.14
CA GLY A 43 -5.31 8.89 -3.14
C GLY A 43 -4.32 10.06 -3.09
N PHE A 44 -3.06 9.84 -3.44
CA PHE A 44 -2.00 10.85 -3.42
C PHE A 44 -0.94 10.58 -4.49
N SER A 45 -0.09 11.55 -4.81
CA SER A 45 1.04 11.39 -5.74
C SER A 45 2.23 12.30 -5.37
N GLY A 46 3.42 11.97 -5.88
CA GLY A 46 4.64 12.75 -5.61
C GLY A 46 5.22 12.59 -4.19
N VAL A 47 4.82 11.51 -3.50
CA VAL A 47 5.33 11.13 -2.18
C VAL A 47 6.32 9.99 -2.36
N VAL A 48 7.52 10.15 -1.79
CA VAL A 48 8.62 9.21 -1.95
C VAL A 48 9.22 8.80 -0.61
N VAL A 49 9.88 7.64 -0.60
CA VAL A 49 10.69 7.17 0.51
C VAL A 49 11.96 8.02 0.60
N ALA A 50 12.20 8.63 1.76
CA ALA A 50 13.40 9.40 2.04
C ALA A 50 14.05 8.92 3.34
N GLU A 51 15.36 9.11 3.47
CA GLU A 51 16.12 8.81 4.68
C GLU A 51 16.47 10.11 5.40
N VAL A 52 16.25 10.16 6.71
CA VAL A 52 16.70 11.26 7.56
C VAL A 52 18.22 11.16 7.71
N VAL A 53 18.95 12.22 7.36
CA VAL A 53 20.42 12.29 7.52
C VAL A 53 20.84 13.31 8.57
N GLY A 54 19.95 14.22 8.96
CA GLY A 54 20.21 15.21 10.00
C GLY A 54 18.92 15.78 10.56
N LYS A 55 18.97 16.25 11.81
CA LYS A 55 17.89 17.05 12.40
C LYS A 55 18.43 18.09 13.37
N GLU A 56 17.83 19.28 13.37
CA GLU A 56 18.15 20.36 14.30
C GLU A 56 16.88 21.15 14.68
N PRO A 57 16.82 21.75 15.89
CA PRO A 57 15.70 22.60 16.27
C PRO A 57 15.58 23.83 15.35
N HIS A 58 14.35 24.24 15.05
CA HIS A 58 14.13 25.44 14.24
C HIS A 58 14.50 26.71 15.02
N PRO A 59 15.34 27.61 14.49
CA PRO A 59 15.89 28.75 15.23
C PRO A 59 14.83 29.79 15.65
N GLN A 60 13.70 29.84 14.95
CA GLN A 60 12.61 30.80 15.19
C GLN A 60 11.31 30.15 15.71
N ALA A 61 11.29 28.85 16.00
CA ALA A 61 10.07 28.15 16.40
C ALA A 61 10.38 26.91 17.25
N GLU A 62 10.01 26.95 18.53
CA GLU A 62 10.31 25.86 19.49
C GLU A 62 9.68 24.52 19.15
N LYS A 63 8.54 24.52 18.43
CA LYS A 63 7.79 23.31 18.06
C LYS A 63 8.15 22.75 16.68
N LEU A 64 9.08 23.38 15.96
CA LEU A 64 9.46 22.96 14.62
C LEU A 64 10.89 22.39 14.63
N THR A 65 11.10 21.39 13.80
CA THR A 65 12.38 20.74 13.58
C THR A 65 12.77 20.92 12.11
N LEU A 66 14.03 21.28 11.86
CA LEU A 66 14.62 21.21 10.54
C LEU A 66 15.17 19.81 10.35
N VAL A 67 14.74 19.14 9.29
CA VAL A 67 15.10 17.76 8.99
C VAL A 67 15.76 17.73 7.62
N ASP A 68 16.97 17.20 7.56
CA ASP A 68 17.69 16.98 6.31
C ASP A 68 17.40 15.55 5.84
N VAL A 69 16.86 15.42 4.62
CA VAL A 69 16.49 14.13 4.04
C VAL A 69 17.15 13.89 2.68
N ILE A 70 17.41 12.62 2.35
CA ILE A 70 17.92 12.18 1.04
C ILE A 70 16.98 11.13 0.43
N THR A 71 16.87 11.13 -0.90
CA THR A 71 16.14 10.10 -1.66
C THR A 71 17.05 9.13 -2.39
N GLU A 72 18.37 9.31 -2.29
CA GLU A 72 19.38 8.43 -2.86
C GLU A 72 20.60 8.41 -1.93
N ARG A 73 21.21 7.24 -1.74
CA ARG A 73 22.40 7.11 -0.87
C ARG A 73 23.55 7.96 -1.43
N GLY A 74 24.08 8.85 -0.58
CA GLY A 74 25.13 9.79 -1.00
C GLY A 74 24.63 10.95 -1.87
N GLY A 75 23.32 11.06 -2.08
CA GLY A 75 22.70 12.18 -2.78
C GLY A 75 22.71 13.48 -1.97
N ALA A 76 22.26 14.56 -2.61
CA ALA A 76 22.16 15.87 -1.96
C ALA A 76 21.03 15.87 -0.91
N ALA A 77 21.36 16.31 0.31
CA ALA A 77 20.38 16.49 1.37
C ALA A 77 19.46 17.68 1.05
N THR A 78 18.16 17.45 1.24
CA THR A 78 17.14 18.48 1.15
C THR A 78 16.61 18.80 2.53
N ARG A 79 16.63 20.09 2.89
CA ARG A 79 16.15 20.56 4.19
C ARG A 79 14.65 20.80 4.17
N VAL A 80 13.93 20.14 5.06
CA VAL A 80 12.47 20.20 5.20
C VAL A 80 12.13 20.64 6.62
N VAL A 81 11.09 21.47 6.76
CA VAL A 81 10.55 21.85 8.07
C VAL A 81 9.50 20.83 8.48
N CYS A 82 9.64 20.23 9.66
CA CYS A 82 8.69 19.26 10.20
C CYS A 82 8.20 19.71 11.59
N GLY A 83 6.89 19.61 11.82
CA GLY A 83 6.26 19.94 13.11
C GLY A 83 5.98 18.73 14.00
N ALA A 84 6.18 17.51 13.49
CA ALA A 84 5.90 16.30 14.24
C ALA A 84 6.92 16.09 15.37
N THR A 85 6.46 15.51 16.48
CA THR A 85 7.31 15.26 17.66
C THR A 85 8.13 13.98 17.50
N ASN A 86 7.71 13.06 16.63
CA ASN A 86 8.32 11.76 16.41
C ASN A 86 9.40 11.74 15.30
N VAL A 87 9.98 12.88 14.93
CA VAL A 87 11.06 12.92 13.93
C VAL A 87 12.19 11.96 14.35
N PRO A 88 12.48 10.91 13.57
CA PRO A 88 13.37 9.85 14.00
C PRO A 88 14.84 10.29 14.03
N ALA A 89 15.72 9.41 14.51
CA ALA A 89 17.16 9.62 14.41
C ALA A 89 17.64 9.45 12.95
N PRO A 90 18.82 9.99 12.59
CA PRO A 90 19.42 9.76 11.28
C PRO A 90 19.57 8.27 10.94
N GLY A 91 19.40 7.91 9.67
CA GLY A 91 19.40 6.55 9.14
C GLY A 91 18.02 5.91 9.06
N ARG A 92 16.97 6.56 9.58
CA ARG A 92 15.59 6.08 9.50
C ARG A 92 14.87 6.60 8.26
N LYS A 93 14.00 5.76 7.69
CA LYS A 93 13.19 6.08 6.51
C LYS A 93 11.86 6.72 6.90
N VAL A 94 11.45 7.71 6.13
CA VAL A 94 10.20 8.47 6.27
C VAL A 94 9.59 8.70 4.89
N LEU A 95 8.35 9.17 4.86
CA LEU A 95 7.69 9.57 3.61
C LEU A 95 7.78 11.09 3.42
N TRP A 96 8.28 11.51 2.26
CA TRP A 96 8.44 12.91 1.89
C TRP A 96 7.58 13.24 0.67
N ALA A 97 6.58 14.11 0.86
CA ALA A 97 5.83 14.72 -0.23
C ALA A 97 6.62 15.90 -0.80
N GLN A 98 7.06 15.76 -2.04
CA GLN A 98 7.91 16.75 -2.71
C GLN A 98 7.07 17.93 -3.25
N ILE A 99 7.75 18.98 -3.72
CA ILE A 99 7.05 20.06 -4.45
C ILE A 99 6.33 19.45 -5.67
N GLY A 100 5.08 19.83 -5.86
CA GLY A 100 4.21 19.29 -6.91
C GLY A 100 3.47 18.02 -6.51
N ALA A 101 3.75 17.43 -5.34
CA ALA A 101 2.96 16.32 -4.80
C ALA A 101 1.49 16.72 -4.61
N THR A 102 0.58 15.77 -4.82
CA THR A 102 -0.86 15.95 -4.62
C THR A 102 -1.31 15.08 -3.46
N LEU A 103 -1.91 15.69 -2.44
CA LEU A 103 -2.37 15.04 -1.22
C LEU A 103 -3.89 15.22 -1.03
N PRO A 104 -4.60 14.29 -0.37
CA PRO A 104 -6.00 14.46 -0.01
C PRO A 104 -6.20 15.54 1.07
N GLN A 105 -7.43 16.05 1.21
CA GLN A 105 -7.80 17.00 2.27
C GLN A 105 -8.93 16.47 3.16
N ALA A 106 -8.85 16.78 4.46
CA ALA A 106 -9.91 16.53 5.44
C ALA A 106 -11.14 17.39 5.11
N GLY A 107 -12.08 16.84 4.34
CA GLY A 107 -13.23 17.56 3.79
C GLY A 107 -13.50 17.27 2.31
N GLY A 108 -12.63 16.49 1.66
CA GLY A 108 -12.73 16.14 0.25
C GLY A 108 -11.93 17.08 -0.65
N GLY A 109 -11.55 16.57 -1.81
CA GLY A 109 -10.64 17.26 -2.73
C GLY A 109 -9.17 16.96 -2.46
N THR A 110 -8.30 17.64 -3.20
CA THR A 110 -6.85 17.45 -3.16
C THR A 110 -6.12 18.79 -3.14
N ILE A 111 -4.93 18.79 -2.56
CA ILE A 111 -4.02 19.94 -2.52
C ILE A 111 -2.71 19.59 -3.21
N THR A 112 -2.23 20.47 -4.08
CA THR A 112 -0.89 20.37 -4.67
C THR A 112 0.12 21.17 -3.85
N LEU A 113 1.22 20.54 -3.45
CA LEU A 113 2.27 21.17 -2.67
C LEU A 113 3.10 22.14 -3.50
N GLY A 114 3.41 23.29 -2.92
CA GLY A 114 4.31 24.30 -3.47
C GLY A 114 5.30 24.77 -2.42
N ALA A 115 6.42 25.34 -2.85
CA ALA A 115 7.41 25.91 -1.95
C ALA A 115 6.82 27.14 -1.24
N LYS A 116 6.75 27.10 0.09
CA LYS A 116 6.33 28.24 0.92
C LYS A 116 7.28 28.41 2.10
N PRO A 117 7.62 29.65 2.48
CA PRO A 117 8.44 29.90 3.66
C PRO A 117 7.62 29.59 4.92
N VAL A 118 8.15 28.70 5.77
CA VAL A 118 7.64 28.43 7.10
C VAL A 118 8.58 29.09 8.09
N LYS A 119 8.08 30.13 8.79
CA LYS A 119 8.86 30.89 9.79
C LYS A 119 10.25 31.31 9.27
N GLY A 120 10.30 31.82 8.04
CA GLY A 120 11.52 32.36 7.42
C GLY A 120 12.40 31.34 6.69
N ILE A 121 12.11 30.04 6.78
CA ILE A 121 12.85 28.99 6.07
C ILE A 121 11.97 28.37 4.98
N VAL A 122 12.49 28.29 3.75
CA VAL A 122 11.77 27.69 2.63
C VAL A 122 11.86 26.17 2.75
N SER A 123 10.71 25.51 2.86
CA SER A 123 10.60 24.04 2.89
C SER A 123 10.10 23.53 1.53
N PRO A 124 10.88 22.71 0.79
CA PRO A 124 10.45 22.10 -0.44
C PRO A 124 9.60 20.86 -0.14
N GLY A 125 8.32 21.08 0.11
CA GLY A 125 7.39 20.01 0.49
C GLY A 125 7.39 19.74 2.00
N MET A 126 6.95 18.54 2.40
CA MET A 126 6.74 18.16 3.80
C MET A 126 6.85 16.65 4.04
N LEU A 127 7.18 16.26 5.28
CA LEU A 127 7.10 14.88 5.72
C LEU A 127 5.66 14.52 6.07
N CYS A 128 5.20 13.34 5.67
CA CYS A 128 3.78 12.99 5.70
C CYS A 128 3.35 12.26 6.98
N ALA A 129 2.21 12.67 7.53
CA ALA A 129 1.42 11.92 8.51
C ALA A 129 0.40 10.99 7.83
N GLU A 130 -0.28 10.13 8.60
CA GLU A 130 -1.27 9.18 8.08
C GLU A 130 -2.53 9.88 7.54
N ASP A 131 -3.01 10.89 8.25
CA ASP A 131 -4.20 11.64 7.88
C ASP A 131 -3.98 12.45 6.59
N GLU A 132 -2.78 13.00 6.41
CA GLU A 132 -2.35 13.72 5.21
C GLU A 132 -2.31 12.84 3.96
N LEU A 133 -2.13 11.52 4.12
CA LEU A 133 -2.21 10.55 3.03
C LEU A 133 -3.59 9.89 2.93
N GLY A 134 -4.52 10.22 3.82
CA GLY A 134 -5.86 9.61 3.87
C GLY A 134 -5.87 8.16 4.33
N LEU A 135 -4.86 7.75 5.10
CA LEU A 135 -4.67 6.36 5.56
C LEU A 135 -5.14 6.13 7.00
N GLY A 136 -5.25 7.19 7.79
CA GLY A 136 -5.60 7.13 9.20
C GLY A 136 -6.06 8.47 9.76
N GLU A 137 -6.12 8.57 11.09
CA GLU A 137 -6.53 9.78 11.81
C GLU A 137 -5.36 10.48 12.54
N ASP A 138 -4.16 9.89 12.54
CA ASP A 138 -3.00 10.49 13.21
C ASP A 138 -2.42 11.64 12.38
N HIS A 139 -2.53 12.84 12.95
CA HIS A 139 -1.97 14.09 12.44
C HIS A 139 -0.69 14.54 13.17
N ALA A 140 -0.45 14.00 14.37
CA ALA A 140 0.62 14.48 15.24
C ALA A 140 1.98 13.90 14.84
N ASN A 141 1.98 12.72 14.24
CA ASN A 141 3.16 11.95 13.92
C ASN A 141 3.34 11.76 12.41
N ILE A 142 4.59 11.87 11.96
CA ILE A 142 4.94 11.46 10.60
C ILE A 142 5.04 9.94 10.51
N ILE A 143 4.83 9.40 9.31
CA ILE A 143 5.06 8.00 9.00
C ILE A 143 6.57 7.73 8.97
N VAL A 144 7.01 6.88 9.88
CA VAL A 144 8.36 6.34 9.93
C VAL A 144 8.28 4.89 9.53
N LEU A 145 8.97 4.49 8.46
CA LEU A 145 8.96 3.11 8.00
C LEU A 145 9.74 2.21 8.98
N ASP A 146 9.33 0.95 9.03
CA ASP A 146 10.01 -0.08 9.81
C ASP A 146 11.44 -0.28 9.35
N GLU A 147 12.33 -0.66 10.28
CA GLU A 147 13.75 -0.89 9.95
C GLU A 147 13.94 -2.09 9.02
N GLU A 148 13.00 -3.03 9.04
CA GLU A 148 12.97 -4.20 8.17
C GLU A 148 12.42 -3.88 6.77
N ASP A 149 11.81 -2.71 6.57
CA ASP A 149 11.32 -2.29 5.25
C ASP A 149 12.49 -2.22 4.25
N ARG A 150 12.34 -2.97 3.15
CA ARG A 150 13.34 -3.07 2.08
C ARG A 150 13.08 -2.12 0.92
N THR A 151 12.08 -1.26 1.03
CA THR A 151 11.73 -0.33 -0.04
C THR A 151 12.89 0.66 -0.29
N PRO A 152 13.40 0.79 -1.52
CA PRO A 152 14.56 1.63 -1.79
C PRO A 152 14.23 3.11 -1.61
N LEU A 153 15.25 3.92 -1.29
CA LEU A 153 15.10 5.37 -1.27
C LEU A 153 14.66 5.88 -2.65
N GLY A 154 13.80 6.89 -2.67
CA GLY A 154 13.21 7.44 -3.89
C GLY A 154 12.07 6.61 -4.49
N ALA A 155 11.80 5.41 -3.96
CA ALA A 155 10.59 4.67 -4.34
C ALA A 155 9.33 5.45 -3.95
N THR A 156 8.22 5.16 -4.63
CA THR A 156 6.93 5.76 -4.30
C THR A 156 6.44 5.31 -2.93
N ALA A 157 5.74 6.19 -2.22
CA ALA A 157 5.10 5.84 -0.96
C ALA A 157 4.06 4.72 -1.12
N GLN A 158 3.37 4.65 -2.27
CA GLN A 158 2.45 3.55 -2.57
C GLN A 158 3.13 2.20 -2.43
N ARG A 159 4.33 2.04 -3.01
CA ARG A 159 5.10 0.81 -2.91
C ARG A 159 5.54 0.51 -1.49
N ALA A 160 5.98 1.53 -0.75
CA ALA A 160 6.40 1.38 0.64
C ALA A 160 5.25 0.94 1.56
N LEU A 161 4.02 1.36 1.24
CA LEU A 161 2.82 1.12 2.02
C LEU A 161 1.99 -0.07 1.51
N GLY A 162 2.43 -0.74 0.44
CA GLY A 162 1.66 -1.84 -0.19
C GLY A 162 0.35 -1.38 -0.82
N LEU A 163 0.27 -0.12 -1.27
CA LEU A 163 -0.88 0.49 -1.94
C LEU A 163 -0.73 0.50 -3.47
N ASP A 164 0.38 -0.02 -4.01
CA ASP A 164 0.62 -0.13 -5.45
C ASP A 164 -0.12 -1.32 -6.07
N ASP A 165 -1.42 -1.40 -5.79
CA ASP A 165 -2.28 -2.51 -6.20
C ASP A 165 -3.70 -2.05 -6.54
N TRP A 166 -4.43 -2.95 -7.17
CA TRP A 166 -5.80 -2.76 -7.60
C TRP A 166 -6.72 -3.74 -6.89
N MET A 167 -7.83 -3.24 -6.39
CA MET A 167 -8.89 -4.06 -5.81
C MET A 167 -10.02 -4.26 -6.82
N LEU A 168 -10.35 -5.51 -7.10
CA LEU A 168 -11.47 -5.90 -7.95
C LEU A 168 -12.66 -6.27 -7.09
N GLU A 169 -13.82 -5.71 -7.40
CA GLU A 169 -15.11 -6.10 -6.84
C GLU A 169 -15.78 -7.11 -7.77
N VAL A 170 -15.82 -8.36 -7.32
CA VAL A 170 -16.33 -9.52 -8.03
C VAL A 170 -17.78 -9.79 -7.60
N ASN A 171 -18.70 -9.73 -8.55
CA ASN A 171 -20.08 -10.20 -8.38
C ASN A 171 -20.14 -11.70 -8.67
N ALA A 172 -20.02 -12.51 -7.62
CA ALA A 172 -20.07 -13.96 -7.73
C ALA A 172 -21.54 -14.44 -7.72
N PRO A 173 -22.03 -15.11 -8.78
CA PRO A 173 -23.35 -15.73 -8.76
C PRO A 173 -23.48 -16.77 -7.63
N ALA A 174 -24.69 -16.96 -7.10
CA ALA A 174 -24.93 -17.85 -5.96
C ALA A 174 -24.52 -19.32 -6.20
N ASN A 175 -24.47 -19.75 -7.47
CA ASN A 175 -24.02 -21.09 -7.88
C ASN A 175 -22.48 -21.20 -8.04
N ARG A 176 -21.72 -20.13 -7.86
CA ARG A 176 -20.26 -20.06 -8.04
C ARG A 176 -19.54 -19.86 -6.71
N GLY A 177 -19.77 -20.74 -5.74
CA GLY A 177 -19.04 -20.71 -4.46
C GLY A 177 -17.52 -20.88 -4.63
N ASP A 178 -17.09 -21.48 -5.73
CA ASP A 178 -15.68 -21.68 -6.09
C ASP A 178 -14.90 -20.36 -6.25
N VAL A 179 -15.57 -19.26 -6.63
CA VAL A 179 -14.94 -17.95 -6.85
C VAL A 179 -15.04 -17.01 -5.66
N LEU A 180 -15.45 -17.51 -4.47
CA LEU A 180 -15.47 -16.77 -3.22
C LEU A 180 -14.08 -16.69 -2.53
N GLY A 181 -13.00 -16.73 -3.33
CA GLY A 181 -11.61 -16.67 -2.88
C GLY A 181 -10.67 -16.30 -4.04
N HIS A 182 -9.49 -15.74 -3.74
CA HIS A 182 -8.47 -15.41 -4.75
C HIS A 182 -8.11 -16.61 -5.62
N LEU A 183 -8.01 -17.81 -5.04
CA LEU A 183 -7.70 -19.04 -5.77
C LEU A 183 -8.73 -19.36 -6.87
N GLY A 184 -10.02 -19.17 -6.57
CA GLY A 184 -11.09 -19.41 -7.53
C GLY A 184 -11.09 -18.41 -8.67
N VAL A 185 -10.96 -17.13 -8.34
CA VAL A 185 -10.88 -16.05 -9.33
C VAL A 185 -9.64 -16.20 -10.21
N ALA A 186 -8.48 -16.54 -9.63
CA ALA A 186 -7.25 -16.82 -10.37
C ALA A 186 -7.41 -18.01 -11.32
N ARG A 187 -8.09 -19.09 -10.87
CA ARG A 187 -8.39 -20.25 -11.71
C ARG A 187 -9.25 -19.89 -12.92
N GLU A 188 -10.24 -19.03 -12.76
CA GLU A 188 -11.05 -18.52 -13.87
C GLU A 188 -10.19 -17.68 -14.83
N LEU A 189 -9.38 -16.77 -14.30
CA LEU A 189 -8.50 -15.90 -15.07
C LEU A 189 -7.53 -16.69 -15.96
N ILE A 190 -6.82 -17.68 -15.41
CA ILE A 190 -5.89 -18.51 -16.18
C ILE A 190 -6.61 -19.38 -17.22
N ALA A 191 -7.84 -19.83 -16.96
CA ALA A 191 -8.59 -20.65 -17.90
C ALA A 191 -8.93 -19.83 -19.16
N ILE A 192 -9.27 -18.55 -18.97
CA ILE A 192 -9.56 -17.60 -20.05
C ILE A 192 -8.29 -17.19 -20.79
N LEU A 193 -7.20 -16.92 -20.06
CA LEU A 193 -5.94 -16.41 -20.60
C LEU A 193 -4.95 -17.50 -21.02
N ARG A 194 -5.32 -18.78 -20.85
CA ARG A 194 -4.50 -19.97 -21.17
C ARG A 194 -3.19 -20.04 -20.37
N GLY A 195 -3.27 -19.69 -19.09
CA GLY A 195 -2.18 -19.80 -18.13
C GLY A 195 -2.13 -21.12 -17.37
N ARG A 196 -1.25 -21.18 -16.38
CA ARG A 196 -1.18 -22.25 -15.38
C ARG A 196 -1.39 -21.69 -13.98
N LEU A 197 -1.97 -22.52 -13.11
CA LEU A 197 -2.21 -22.14 -11.72
C LEU A 197 -0.95 -22.41 -10.93
N VAL A 198 -0.47 -21.41 -10.20
CA VAL A 198 0.62 -21.53 -9.24
C VAL A 198 -0.03 -21.60 -7.87
N LEU A 199 0.08 -22.76 -7.21
CA LEU A 199 -0.39 -22.90 -5.84
C LEU A 199 0.66 -22.36 -4.87
N PRO A 200 0.25 -21.69 -3.78
CA PRO A 200 1.19 -21.32 -2.72
C PRO A 200 1.81 -22.59 -2.13
N ASN A 201 3.07 -22.49 -1.73
CA ASN A 201 3.76 -23.58 -1.05
C ASN A 201 3.15 -23.75 0.35
N LEU A 202 2.27 -24.74 0.50
CA LEU A 202 1.63 -25.07 1.76
C LEU A 202 2.45 -26.16 2.45
N ASP A 203 3.24 -25.78 3.46
CA ASP A 203 3.77 -26.75 4.40
C ASP A 203 2.64 -27.17 5.35
N LEU A 204 2.05 -28.32 5.07
CA LEU A 204 0.96 -28.88 5.86
C LEU A 204 1.47 -29.87 6.91
N THR A 205 2.78 -29.97 7.14
CA THR A 205 3.37 -30.99 8.03
C THR A 205 2.82 -30.90 9.45
N GLU A 206 2.52 -29.70 9.95
CA GLU A 206 1.90 -29.49 11.27
C GLU A 206 0.42 -29.93 11.34
N VAL A 207 -0.28 -29.92 10.20
CA VAL A 207 -1.71 -30.26 10.11
C VAL A 207 -1.91 -31.73 9.72
N MET A 208 -0.94 -32.32 9.03
CA MET A 208 -0.89 -33.72 8.61
C MET A 208 -0.28 -34.65 9.67
N ALA A 209 -0.36 -34.28 10.96
CA ALA A 209 0.13 -35.13 12.03
C ALA A 209 -0.53 -36.51 11.98
N ASP A 210 0.28 -37.58 12.06
CA ASP A 210 -0.21 -38.95 12.13
C ASP A 210 -0.99 -39.15 13.45
N GLY A 211 -2.30 -39.36 13.32
CA GLY A 211 -3.19 -39.58 14.45
C GLY A 211 -4.67 -39.54 14.02
N PRO A 212 -5.59 -40.08 14.82
CA PRO A 212 -7.01 -39.90 14.55
C PRO A 212 -7.33 -38.40 14.57
N ALA A 213 -8.03 -37.91 13.53
CA ALA A 213 -8.54 -36.55 13.52
C ALA A 213 -9.29 -36.28 14.84
N PRO A 214 -9.08 -35.12 15.50
CA PRO A 214 -9.77 -34.82 16.74
C PRO A 214 -11.28 -34.94 16.53
N ALA A 215 -11.96 -35.65 17.43
CA ALA A 215 -13.41 -35.76 17.38
C ALA A 215 -14.03 -34.37 17.53
N LEU A 216 -14.75 -33.91 16.51
CA LEU A 216 -15.48 -32.66 16.57
C LEU A 216 -16.83 -32.92 17.26
N GLU A 217 -16.94 -32.59 18.55
CA GLU A 217 -18.23 -32.63 19.25
C GLU A 217 -19.06 -31.40 18.87
N LEU A 218 -20.01 -31.58 17.94
CA LEU A 218 -20.99 -30.57 17.59
C LEU A 218 -22.22 -30.73 18.49
N ALA A 219 -22.33 -29.89 19.51
CA ALA A 219 -23.57 -29.74 20.26
C ALA A 219 -24.50 -28.80 19.49
N LEU A 220 -25.65 -29.31 19.03
CA LEU A 220 -26.74 -28.46 18.57
C LEU A 220 -27.29 -27.72 19.80
N ALA A 221 -27.27 -26.38 19.77
CA ALA A 221 -27.98 -25.59 20.76
C ALA A 221 -29.47 -25.96 20.68
N SER A 222 -30.03 -26.52 21.76
CA SER A 222 -31.46 -26.80 21.86
C SER A 222 -32.23 -25.48 21.74
N ALA A 223 -33.22 -25.48 20.85
CA ALA A 223 -34.11 -24.34 20.57
C ALA A 223 -34.90 -23.87 21.80
#